data_AF-A0A7C2LA94-F1
#
_entry.id   AF-A0A7C2LA94-F1
#
_cell.length_a   1.000
_cell.length_b   1.000
_cell.length_c   1.000
_cell.angle_alpha   90.00
_cell.angle_beta   90.00
_cell.angle_gamma   90.00
#
_symmetry.space_group_name_H-M   'P 1'
#
loop_
_entity.id
_entity.type
_entity.pdbx_description
1 polymer ?
#
loop_
_entity_poly.entity_id
_entity_poly.type
_entity_poly.pdbx_seq_one_letter_code
_entity_poly.pdbx_strand_id
1 'polypeptide(L)'
;MVPRAQAKKGAVFRVLLDPRCFKCEFYRACVGALRPRGRYRVVGIRRVSHFCPIIGDEMVVVEVDDAPLLAAVDSKVAIEGVAFKYSKVSCDAPCPYRDYCTRAPLLEGETVRVVRVLQRIPCPKSRSLTLVELLPAA
;
A
#
# COMPACT_ATOMS: atom_id res chain seq x y z
N MET A 1 -12.09 -7.65 1.10
CA MET A 1 -13.31 -7.14 1.74
C MET A 1 -12.98 -5.91 2.56
N VAL A 2 -13.95 -5.03 2.76
CA VAL A 2 -13.83 -3.83 3.60
C VAL A 2 -15.03 -3.72 4.54
N PRO A 3 -14.92 -3.03 5.69
CA PRO A 3 -16.07 -2.79 6.54
C PRO A 3 -17.17 -2.06 5.77
N ARG A 4 -18.44 -2.27 6.13
CA ARG A 4 -19.59 -1.67 5.43
C ARG A 4 -19.47 -0.15 5.29
N ALA A 5 -18.93 0.54 6.29
CA ALA A 5 -18.68 1.99 6.24
C ALA A 5 -17.71 2.43 5.13
N GLN A 6 -16.80 1.54 4.69
CA GLN A 6 -15.83 1.78 3.62
C GLN A 6 -16.27 1.22 2.27
N ALA A 7 -17.40 0.50 2.20
CA ALA A 7 -17.94 -0.08 0.98
C ALA A 7 -18.62 1.01 0.11
N LYS A 8 -17.82 1.96 -0.38
CA LYS A 8 -18.24 3.06 -1.25
C LYS A 8 -17.33 3.14 -2.46
N LYS A 9 -17.91 3.27 -3.66
CA LYS A 9 -17.13 3.46 -4.90
C LYS A 9 -16.23 4.70 -4.78
N GLY A 10 -14.96 4.56 -5.16
CA GLY A 10 -13.93 5.58 -5.05
C GLY A 10 -13.22 5.64 -3.69
N ALA A 11 -13.71 4.95 -2.65
CA ALA A 11 -13.02 4.88 -1.37
C ALA A 11 -11.65 4.21 -1.52
N VAL A 12 -10.64 4.76 -0.86
CA VAL A 12 -9.29 4.19 -0.83
C VAL A 12 -9.04 3.65 0.56
N PHE A 13 -8.63 2.40 0.65
CA PHE A 13 -8.26 1.77 1.91
C PHE A 13 -6.86 1.19 1.84
N ARG A 14 -6.29 0.92 3.02
CA ARG A 14 -5.02 0.23 3.18
C ARG A 14 -5.27 -1.15 3.75
N VAL A 15 -4.55 -2.15 3.25
CA VAL A 15 -4.62 -3.50 3.80
C VAL A 15 -3.98 -3.51 5.19
N LEU A 16 -4.78 -3.83 6.19
CA LEU A 16 -4.36 -4.13 7.56
C LEU A 16 -4.59 -5.62 7.80
N LEU A 17 -3.57 -6.30 8.30
CA LEU A 17 -3.59 -7.75 8.49
C LEU A 17 -3.28 -8.08 9.95
N ASP A 18 -4.19 -8.81 10.59
CA ASP A 18 -3.98 -9.41 11.91
C ASP A 18 -3.47 -10.85 11.72
N PRO A 19 -2.52 -11.36 12.53
CA PRO A 19 -2.04 -12.74 12.43
C PRO A 19 -3.14 -13.80 12.46
N ARG A 20 -4.27 -13.53 13.12
CA ARG A 20 -5.42 -14.45 13.16
C ARG A 20 -6.11 -14.60 11.79
N CYS A 21 -5.95 -13.64 10.89
CA CYS A 21 -6.50 -13.71 9.53
C CYS A 21 -5.99 -14.93 8.74
N PHE A 22 -4.77 -15.40 8.99
CA PHE A 22 -4.20 -16.55 8.26
C PHE A 22 -4.94 -17.87 8.50
N LYS A 23 -5.73 -17.96 9.59
CA LYS A 23 -6.56 -19.13 9.91
C LYS A 23 -8.03 -18.95 9.51
N CYS A 24 -8.39 -17.81 8.91
CA CYS A 24 -9.77 -17.52 8.52
C CYS A 24 -10.15 -18.25 7.22
N GLU A 25 -11.31 -18.89 7.20
CA GLU A 25 -11.84 -19.56 6.00
C GLU A 25 -12.03 -18.58 4.81
N PHE A 26 -12.39 -17.32 5.11
CA PHE A 26 -12.58 -16.27 4.11
C PHE A 26 -11.29 -15.53 3.74
N TYR A 27 -10.12 -15.96 4.23
CA TYR A 27 -8.85 -15.25 4.02
C TYR A 27 -8.61 -14.89 2.56
N ARG A 28 -8.77 -15.85 1.64
CA ARG A 28 -8.56 -15.66 0.19
C ARG A 28 -9.49 -14.60 -0.41
N ALA A 29 -10.78 -14.61 -0.05
CA ALA A 29 -11.76 -13.64 -0.53
C ALA A 29 -11.69 -12.28 0.19
N CYS A 30 -11.12 -12.24 1.39
CA CYS A 30 -11.00 -11.04 2.19
C CYS A 30 -9.76 -10.22 1.81
N VAL A 31 -8.57 -10.65 2.22
CA VAL A 31 -7.31 -9.89 2.10
C VAL A 31 -6.20 -10.71 1.44
N GLY A 32 -6.37 -12.01 1.28
CA GLY A 32 -5.34 -12.93 0.82
C GLY A 32 -4.91 -12.75 -0.64
N ALA A 33 -5.76 -12.13 -1.47
CA ALA A 33 -5.40 -11.75 -2.84
C ALA A 33 -4.71 -10.37 -2.92
N LEU A 34 -4.64 -9.62 -1.82
CA LEU A 34 -4.11 -8.26 -1.79
C LEU A 34 -2.70 -8.23 -1.22
N ARG A 35 -1.93 -7.24 -1.63
CA ARG A 35 -0.59 -6.99 -1.10
C ARG A 35 -0.66 -6.52 0.35
N PRO A 36 0.14 -7.10 1.27
CA PRO A 36 0.27 -6.58 2.63
C PRO A 36 0.67 -5.10 2.65
N ARG A 37 -0.01 -4.30 3.46
CA ARG A 37 0.16 -2.83 3.56
C ARG A 37 -0.09 -2.05 2.25
N GLY A 38 -0.59 -2.71 1.20
CA GLY A 38 -0.97 -2.09 -0.07
C GLY A 38 -2.14 -1.12 0.07
N ARG A 39 -2.33 -0.26 -0.94
CA ARG A 39 -3.44 0.68 -1.02
C ARG A 39 -4.27 0.36 -2.25
N TYR A 40 -5.59 0.36 -2.07
CA TYR A 40 -6.54 -0.08 -3.08
C TYR A 40 -7.72 0.88 -3.15
N ARG A 41 -8.22 1.12 -4.36
CA ARG A 41 -9.41 1.91 -4.59
C ARG A 41 -10.58 1.00 -4.92
N VAL A 42 -11.70 1.19 -4.22
CA VAL A 42 -12.94 0.46 -4.50
C VAL A 42 -13.54 0.93 -5.83
N VAL A 43 -13.67 0.01 -6.79
CA VAL A 43 -14.28 0.27 -8.11
C VAL A 43 -15.65 -0.39 -8.26
N GLY A 44 -15.93 -1.41 -7.46
CA GLY A 44 -17.22 -2.12 -7.44
C GLY A 44 -17.55 -2.64 -6.04
N ILE A 45 -18.84 -2.78 -5.74
CA ILE A 45 -19.33 -3.33 -4.47
C ILE A 45 -20.22 -4.52 -4.82
N ARG A 46 -19.94 -5.68 -4.23
CA ARG A 46 -20.73 -6.89 -4.42
C ARG A 46 -21.78 -7.03 -3.32
N ARG A 47 -22.87 -7.75 -3.61
CA ARG A 47 -23.96 -8.04 -2.65
C ARG A 47 -23.64 -9.24 -1.74
N VAL A 48 -22.38 -9.41 -1.36
CA VAL A 48 -21.90 -10.49 -0.51
C VAL A 48 -21.15 -9.87 0.66
N SER A 49 -21.51 -10.27 1.88
CA SER A 49 -20.83 -9.86 3.11
C SER A 49 -20.68 -11.03 4.07
N HIS A 50 -19.69 -10.92 4.95
CA HIS A 50 -19.41 -11.88 6.01
C HIS A 50 -19.00 -11.15 7.28
N PHE A 51 -19.49 -11.63 8.42
CA PHE A 51 -19.08 -11.12 9.72
C PHE A 51 -17.60 -11.43 10.00
N CYS A 52 -16.82 -10.42 10.38
CA CYS A 52 -15.44 -10.61 10.81
C CYS A 52 -15.33 -10.51 12.34
N PRO A 53 -15.01 -11.60 13.06
CA PRO A 53 -14.93 -11.58 14.52
C PRO A 53 -13.73 -10.76 15.04
N ILE A 54 -12.71 -10.53 14.22
CA ILE A 54 -11.54 -9.72 14.61
C ILE A 54 -11.88 -8.23 14.63
N ILE A 55 -12.66 -7.77 13.65
CA ILE A 55 -13.09 -6.37 13.51
C ILE A 55 -14.37 -6.12 14.32
N GLY A 56 -15.20 -7.15 14.50
CA GLY A 56 -16.51 -7.04 15.14
C GLY A 56 -17.57 -6.41 14.25
N ASP A 57 -17.43 -6.51 12.92
CA ASP A 57 -18.34 -5.88 11.95
C ASP A 57 -18.49 -6.75 10.68
N GLU A 58 -19.53 -6.44 9.90
CA GLU A 58 -19.78 -7.00 8.58
C GLU A 58 -18.79 -6.48 7.53
N MET A 59 -18.10 -7.41 6.89
CA MET A 59 -17.13 -7.14 5.83
C MET A 59 -17.76 -7.39 4.47
N VAL A 60 -17.81 -6.37 3.63
CA VAL A 60 -18.41 -6.40 2.29
C VAL A 60 -17.36 -6.76 1.24
N VAL A 61 -17.71 -7.65 0.32
CA VAL A 61 -16.87 -7.97 -0.84
C VAL A 61 -16.89 -6.80 -1.82
N VAL A 62 -15.70 -6.35 -2.22
CA VAL A 62 -15.50 -5.22 -3.13
C VAL A 62 -14.53 -5.60 -4.23
N GLU A 63 -14.70 -4.99 -5.39
CA GLU A 63 -13.74 -5.00 -6.49
C GLU A 63 -12.84 -3.79 -6.36
N VAL A 64 -11.55 -3.98 -6.62
CA VAL A 64 -10.53 -2.97 -6.34
C VAL A 64 -9.50 -2.86 -7.45
N ASP A 65 -9.01 -1.64 -7.65
CA ASP A 65 -7.81 -1.34 -8.43
C ASP A 65 -6.66 -0.92 -7.50
N ASP A 66 -5.43 -1.05 -7.97
CA ASP A 66 -4.25 -0.52 -7.28
C ASP A 66 -4.36 1.01 -7.12
N ALA A 67 -4.06 1.48 -5.91
CA ALA A 67 -3.92 2.91 -5.62
C ALA A 67 -2.45 3.25 -5.37
N PRO A 68 -2.01 4.49 -5.65
CA PRO A 68 -0.61 4.86 -5.51
C PRO A 68 -0.07 4.60 -4.09
N LEU A 69 1.06 3.91 -4.04
CA LEU A 69 1.78 3.52 -2.84
C LEU A 69 2.82 4.59 -2.50
N LEU A 70 3.02 4.83 -1.21
CA LEU A 70 4.01 5.80 -0.75
C LEU A 70 5.34 5.11 -0.47
N ALA A 71 6.42 5.63 -1.04
CA ALA A 71 7.77 5.18 -0.76
C ALA A 71 8.78 6.33 -0.84
N ALA A 72 9.88 6.16 -0.12
CA ALA A 72 11.06 7.00 -0.24
C ALA A 72 11.95 6.44 -1.34
N VAL A 73 12.35 7.29 -2.28
CA VAL A 73 13.24 6.92 -3.39
C VAL A 73 14.42 7.89 -3.46
N ASP A 74 15.48 7.52 -4.17
CA ASP A 74 16.56 8.46 -4.47
C ASP A 74 16.00 9.65 -5.26
N SER A 75 16.37 10.87 -4.89
CA SER A 75 15.88 12.08 -5.55
C SER A 75 16.15 12.09 -7.06
N LYS A 76 17.16 11.37 -7.56
CA LYS A 76 17.47 11.26 -9.00
C LYS A 76 16.37 10.56 -9.79
N VAL A 77 15.62 9.65 -9.18
CA VAL A 77 14.53 8.91 -9.82
C VAL A 77 13.15 9.48 -9.45
N ALA A 78 13.10 10.51 -8.60
CA ALA A 78 11.87 11.17 -8.16
C ALA A 78 11.37 12.17 -9.22
N ILE A 79 11.05 11.68 -10.41
CA ILE A 79 10.57 12.48 -11.54
C ILE A 79 9.23 11.89 -11.97
N GLU A 80 8.18 12.71 -12.01
CA GLU A 80 6.84 12.25 -12.41
C GLU A 80 6.85 11.63 -13.80
N GLY A 81 6.14 10.52 -13.94
CA GLY A 81 6.07 9.75 -15.18
C GLY A 81 7.19 8.73 -15.37
N VAL A 82 8.32 8.83 -14.66
CA VAL A 82 9.45 7.91 -14.81
C VAL A 82 9.12 6.54 -14.25
N ALA A 83 9.45 5.49 -15.01
CA ALA A 83 9.42 4.11 -14.57
C ALA A 83 10.84 3.60 -14.27
N PHE A 84 11.00 2.85 -13.19
CA PHE A 84 12.29 2.30 -12.76
C PHE A 84 12.09 1.03 -11.92
N LYS A 85 13.17 0.27 -11.70
CA LYS A 85 13.16 -0.86 -10.77
C LYS A 85 13.28 -0.35 -9.34
N TYR A 86 12.27 -0.61 -8.53
CA TYR A 86 12.23 -0.20 -7.13
C TYR A 86 13.30 -0.91 -6.32
N SER A 87 14.03 -0.15 -5.49
CA SER A 87 14.95 -0.70 -4.50
C SER A 87 14.68 -0.09 -3.14
N LYS A 88 14.54 -0.94 -2.12
CA LYS A 88 14.30 -0.52 -0.75
C LYS A 88 15.52 0.18 -0.18
N VAL A 89 15.28 1.30 0.47
CA VAL A 89 16.33 2.01 1.20
C VAL A 89 16.60 1.28 2.53
N SER A 90 17.73 0.60 2.62
CA SER A 90 18.20 0.02 3.89
C SER A 90 18.63 1.12 4.87
N CYS A 91 18.02 1.14 6.06
CA CYS A 91 18.31 2.10 7.12
C CYS A 91 17.91 1.58 8.50
N ASP A 92 18.78 1.81 9.49
CA ASP A 92 18.66 1.43 10.90
C ASP A 92 18.48 2.63 11.84
N ALA A 93 18.61 3.86 11.33
CA ALA A 93 18.47 5.06 12.16
C ALA A 93 17.05 5.24 12.72
N PRO A 94 16.91 5.74 13.96
CA PRO A 94 15.63 6.22 14.47
C PRO A 94 15.18 7.42 13.64
N CYS A 95 14.22 7.21 12.74
CA CYS A 95 13.82 8.19 11.74
C CYS A 95 12.29 8.15 11.54
N PRO A 96 11.58 9.29 11.58
CA PRO A 96 10.13 9.32 11.40
C PRO A 96 9.68 8.85 10.00
N TYR A 97 10.57 8.89 9.01
CA TYR A 97 10.29 8.46 7.63
C TYR A 97 10.65 6.99 7.36
N ARG A 98 11.09 6.23 8.38
CA ARG A 98 11.56 4.85 8.23
C ARG A 98 10.56 3.96 7.49
N ASP A 99 9.26 4.19 7.69
CA ASP A 99 8.19 3.44 7.04
C ASP A 99 8.17 3.54 5.52
N TYR A 100 8.58 4.69 4.98
CA TYR A 100 8.66 4.93 3.54
C TYR A 100 9.96 4.36 2.94
N CYS A 101 11.02 4.23 3.75
CA CYS A 101 12.31 3.69 3.32
C CYS A 101 12.34 2.15 3.35
N THR A 102 12.07 1.56 4.52
CA THR A 102 12.33 0.15 4.78
C THR A 102 11.06 -0.72 4.75
N ARG A 103 9.89 -0.12 5.02
CA ARG A 103 8.62 -0.85 5.12
C ARG A 103 7.66 -0.56 3.98
N ALA A 104 8.07 0.16 2.94
CA ALA A 104 7.19 0.46 1.81
C ALA A 104 6.55 -0.83 1.25
N PRO A 105 5.26 -0.80 0.87
CA PRO A 105 4.51 -1.96 0.38
C PRO A 105 4.87 -2.30 -1.09
N LEU A 106 6.16 -2.33 -1.41
CA LEU A 106 6.71 -2.62 -2.73
C LEU A 106 7.72 -3.76 -2.63
N LEU A 107 7.81 -4.56 -3.67
CA LEU A 107 8.77 -5.66 -3.74
C LEU A 107 10.11 -5.15 -4.27
N GLU A 108 11.20 -5.72 -3.78
CA GLU A 108 12.54 -5.40 -4.30
C GLU A 108 12.63 -5.82 -5.76
N GLY A 109 13.11 -4.92 -6.63
CA GLY A 109 13.24 -5.15 -8.07
C GLY A 109 11.94 -5.02 -8.87
N GLU A 110 10.81 -4.73 -8.22
CA GLU A 110 9.53 -4.48 -8.89
C GLU A 110 9.60 -3.23 -9.76
N THR A 111 9.09 -3.29 -10.99
CA THR A 111 8.99 -2.12 -11.85
C THR A 111 7.84 -1.24 -11.37
N VAL A 112 8.15 0.03 -11.13
CA VAL A 112 7.21 1.02 -10.63
C VAL A 112 7.31 2.30 -11.43
N ARG A 113 6.22 3.06 -11.48
CA ARG A 113 6.16 4.38 -12.08
C ARG A 113 5.88 5.45 -11.02
N VAL A 114 6.62 6.55 -11.07
CA VAL A 114 6.32 7.74 -10.28
C VAL A 114 5.07 8.40 -10.82
N VAL A 115 4.03 8.44 -10.00
CA VAL A 115 2.78 9.12 -10.32
C VAL A 115 2.84 10.57 -9.85
N ARG A 116 3.43 10.80 -8.68
CA ARG A 116 3.50 12.13 -8.08
C ARG A 116 4.71 12.27 -7.17
N VAL A 117 5.35 13.43 -7.22
CA VAL A 117 6.41 13.81 -6.27
C VAL A 117 5.79 14.61 -5.14
N LEU A 118 6.00 14.20 -3.89
CA LEU A 118 5.36 14.84 -2.73
C LEU A 118 6.28 15.84 -2.05
N GLN A 119 7.40 15.37 -1.48
CA GLN A 119 8.30 16.22 -0.71
C GLN A 119 9.67 15.57 -0.55
N ARG A 120 10.70 16.39 -0.33
CA ARG A 120 12.03 15.91 0.07
C ARG A 120 11.98 15.40 1.51
N ILE A 121 12.65 14.29 1.78
CA ILE A 121 12.75 13.73 3.13
C ILE A 121 14.01 14.32 3.81
N PRO A 122 13.87 14.98 4.98
CA PRO A 122 15.02 15.39 5.79
C PRO A 122 15.63 14.15 6.46
N CYS A 123 16.49 13.45 5.72
CA CYS A 123 17.11 12.21 6.18
C CYS A 123 18.18 12.49 7.26
N PRO A 124 18.13 11.88 8.45
CA PRO A 124 19.16 12.04 9.48
C PRO A 124 20.56 11.58 9.06
N LYS A 125 20.66 10.72 8.03
CA LYS A 125 21.92 10.27 7.41
C LYS A 125 22.33 11.12 6.20
N SER A 126 21.71 12.29 6.01
CA SER A 126 21.98 13.23 4.91
C SER A 126 21.85 12.64 3.50
N ARG A 127 21.11 11.54 3.33
CA ARG A 127 20.82 10.95 2.01
C ARG A 127 19.81 11.80 1.24
N SER A 128 19.99 11.92 -0.07
CA SER A 128 19.03 12.62 -0.94
C SER A 128 17.83 11.72 -1.26
N LEU A 129 16.83 11.76 -0.39
CA LEU A 129 15.61 10.98 -0.54
C LEU A 129 14.40 11.88 -0.76
N THR A 130 13.48 11.42 -1.60
CA THR A 130 12.22 12.09 -1.89
C THR A 130 11.07 11.12 -1.64
N LEU A 131 10.02 11.59 -0.97
CA LEU A 131 8.77 10.86 -0.82
C LEU A 131 7.95 11.03 -2.10
N VAL A 132 7.53 9.91 -2.67
CA VAL A 132 6.79 9.86 -3.93
C VAL A 132 5.60 8.90 -3.83
N GLU A 133 4.63 9.09 -4.72
CA GLU A 133 3.59 8.12 -5.01
C GLU A 133 3.99 7.26 -6.20
N LEU A 134 3.94 5.95 -6.01
CA LEU A 134 4.33 4.94 -6.99
C LEU A 134 3.14 4.07 -7.35
N LEU A 135 2.99 3.72 -8.62
CA LEU A 135 2.15 2.62 -9.06
C LEU A 135 3.02 1.48 -9.58
N PRO A 136 2.72 0.22 -9.24
CA PRO A 136 3.27 -0.93 -9.94
C PRO A 136 3.04 -0.78 -11.45
N ALA A 137 4.10 -0.92 -12.24
CA ALA A 137 4.04 -0.95 -13.69
C ALA A 137 4.38 -2.39 -14.11
N ALA A 138 3.36 -3.11 -14.60
CA ALA A 138 3.51 -4.45 -15.14
C ALA A 138 4.35 -4.45 -16.43
#